data_AF-A0A970FW34-F1
#
_entry.id   AF-A0A970FW34-F1
#
_cell.length_a   1.000
_cell.length_b   1.000
_cell.length_c   1.000
_cell.angle_alpha   90.00
_cell.angle_beta   90.00
_cell.angle_gamma   90.00
#
_symmetry.space_group_name_H-M   'P 1'
#
loop_
_entity.id
_entity.type
_entity.pdbx_description
1 polymer ?
#
loop_
_entity_poly.entity_id
_entity_poly.type
_entity_poly.pdbx_seq_one_letter_code
_entity_poly.pdbx_strand_id
1 'polypeptide(L)'
;MITLEKITSIPKRDLPDVSKQLDKDDIPQLVEWLSLKDDNIRYRAFLLLQSRAAFFNDVYPFWDTFRKKLGSDNSYQRSIGLMLIAENARWDTENRTKETV
;
A
#
# COMPACT_ATOMS: atom_id res chain seq x y z
N MET A 1 13.10 8.65 5.44
CA MET A 1 12.17 8.00 6.35
C MET A 1 10.94 8.86 6.55
N ILE A 2 9.80 8.37 6.04
CA ILE A 2 8.47 8.95 6.25
C ILE A 2 8.05 8.84 7.73
N THR A 3 7.34 9.84 8.24
CA THR A 3 6.86 9.88 9.64
C THR A 3 5.34 10.06 9.69
N LEU A 4 4.73 9.75 10.85
CA LEU A 4 3.30 9.93 11.08
C LEU A 4 2.86 11.39 10.97
N GLU A 5 3.68 12.31 11.45
CA GLU A 5 3.46 13.76 11.34
C GLU A 5 3.49 14.22 9.87
N LYS A 6 4.45 13.71 9.09
CA LYS A 6 4.57 14.03 7.67
C LYS A 6 3.37 13.51 6.89
N ILE A 7 2.99 12.24 7.09
CA ILE A 7 1.88 11.66 6.31
C ILE A 7 0.53 12.33 6.61
N THR A 8 0.29 12.73 7.87
CA THR A 8 -0.97 13.36 8.28
C THR A 8 -1.10 14.81 7.84
N SER A 9 0.03 15.52 7.68
CA SER A 9 0.08 16.92 7.22
C SER A 9 -0.05 17.10 5.70
N ILE A 10 0.24 16.07 4.90
CA ILE A 10 0.12 16.15 3.43
C ILE A 10 -1.35 16.33 3.03
N PRO A 11 -1.71 17.29 2.17
CA PRO A 11 -3.06 17.34 1.60
C PRO A 11 -3.33 16.10 0.73
N LYS A 12 -4.53 15.51 0.82
CA LYS A 12 -4.87 14.27 0.07
C LYS A 12 -4.63 14.39 -1.44
N ARG A 13 -4.87 15.57 -2.00
CA ARG A 13 -4.65 15.88 -3.43
C ARG A 13 -3.18 15.80 -3.87
N ASP A 14 -2.25 15.96 -2.93
CA ASP A 14 -0.81 15.98 -3.22
C ASP A 14 -0.16 14.59 -3.02
N LEU A 15 -0.90 13.62 -2.43
CA LEU A 15 -0.40 12.26 -2.20
C LEU A 15 0.11 11.56 -3.47
N PRO A 16 -0.51 11.71 -4.65
CA PRO A 16 0.01 11.08 -5.86
C PRO A 16 1.38 11.60 -6.31
N ASP A 17 1.68 12.87 -6.07
CA ASP A 17 2.99 13.43 -6.40
C ASP A 17 4.03 13.14 -5.32
N VAL A 18 3.62 13.13 -4.06
CA VAL A 18 4.48 12.69 -2.95
C VAL A 18 4.87 11.22 -3.11
N SER A 19 3.97 10.34 -3.55
CA SER A 19 4.27 8.90 -3.71
C SER A 19 5.45 8.66 -4.68
N LYS A 20 5.59 9.50 -5.70
CA LYS A 20 6.70 9.42 -6.68
C LYS A 20 8.04 9.81 -6.08
N GLN A 21 8.03 10.64 -5.04
CA GLN A 21 9.23 11.15 -4.36
C GLN A 21 9.65 10.31 -3.16
N LEU A 22 8.87 9.27 -2.81
CA LEU A 22 9.24 8.35 -1.72
C LEU A 22 10.51 7.58 -2.08
N ASP A 23 11.33 7.35 -1.05
CA ASP A 23 12.40 6.37 -1.14
C ASP A 23 11.78 4.96 -1.06
N LYS A 24 12.35 3.98 -1.76
CA LYS A 24 11.93 2.58 -1.65
C LYS A 24 12.00 2.07 -0.20
N ASP A 25 12.91 2.63 0.60
CA ASP A 25 13.10 2.27 2.01
C ASP A 25 11.97 2.81 2.90
N ASP A 26 11.11 3.71 2.40
CA ASP A 26 9.90 4.17 3.09
C ASP A 26 8.72 3.18 2.93
N ILE A 27 8.75 2.31 1.91
CA ILE A 27 7.63 1.40 1.57
C ILE A 27 7.32 0.39 2.68
N PRO A 28 8.30 -0.31 3.30
CA PRO A 28 8.00 -1.22 4.41
C PRO A 28 7.21 -0.55 5.53
N GLN A 29 7.57 0.68 5.90
CA GLN A 29 6.91 1.42 6.97
C GLN A 29 5.45 1.74 6.62
N LEU A 30 5.17 2.12 5.38
CA LEU A 30 3.80 2.36 4.91
C LEU A 30 2.97 1.08 4.92
N VAL A 31 3.56 -0.06 4.56
CA VAL A 31 2.90 -1.37 4.60
C VAL A 31 2.53 -1.76 6.03
N GLU A 32 3.41 -1.51 7.01
CA GLU A 32 3.09 -1.70 8.43
C GLU A 32 1.91 -0.83 8.89
N TRP A 33 1.86 0.43 8.45
CA TRP A 33 0.81 1.37 8.82
C TRP A 33 -0.58 0.99 8.29
N LEU A 34 -0.68 0.09 7.30
CA LEU A 34 -1.96 -0.49 6.88
C LEU A 34 -2.68 -1.24 8.00
N SER A 35 -1.99 -1.63 9.07
CA SER A 35 -2.55 -2.37 10.20
C SER A 35 -2.84 -1.50 11.43
N LEU A 36 -2.56 -0.19 11.36
CA LEU A 36 -2.85 0.73 12.46
C LEU A 36 -4.35 0.92 12.67
N LYS A 37 -4.74 1.12 13.94
CA LYS A 37 -6.13 1.41 14.33
C LYS A 37 -6.58 2.80 13.88
N ASP A 38 -5.66 3.75 13.76
CA ASP A 38 -5.96 5.10 13.28
C ASP A 38 -6.32 5.07 11.79
N ASP A 39 -7.58 5.37 11.50
CA ASP A 39 -8.15 5.34 10.14
C ASP A 39 -7.51 6.37 9.21
N ASN A 40 -7.13 7.54 9.73
CA ASN A 40 -6.54 8.60 8.93
C ASN A 40 -5.13 8.20 8.47
N ILE A 41 -4.30 7.69 9.38
CA ILE A 41 -2.96 7.19 9.05
C ILE A 41 -3.06 6.01 8.08
N ARG A 42 -3.90 5.01 8.40
CA ARG A 42 -4.08 3.81 7.60
C ARG A 42 -4.53 4.12 6.18
N TYR A 43 -5.53 5.00 6.03
CA TYR A 43 -6.05 5.39 4.72
C TYR A 43 -5.02 6.16 3.90
N ARG A 44 -4.25 7.06 4.52
CA ARG A 44 -3.18 7.80 3.82
C ARG A 44 -2.05 6.88 3.37
N ALA A 45 -1.66 5.90 4.19
CA ALA A 45 -0.66 4.91 3.82
C ALA A 45 -1.15 4.07 2.62
N PHE A 46 -2.41 3.65 2.64
CA PHE A 46 -3.05 2.98 1.51
C PHE A 46 -2.99 3.82 0.22
N LEU A 47 -3.36 5.11 0.27
CA LEU A 47 -3.32 5.98 -0.91
C LEU A 47 -1.90 6.19 -1.48
N LEU A 48 -0.91 6.35 -0.60
CA LEU A 48 0.49 6.47 -1.02
C LEU A 48 0.97 5.18 -1.70
N LEU A 49 0.67 4.02 -1.12
CA LEU A 49 1.06 2.72 -1.68
C LEU A 49 0.37 2.44 -3.02
N GLN A 50 -0.93 2.74 -3.14
CA GLN A 50 -1.65 2.58 -4.39
C GLN A 50 -1.05 3.49 -5.47
N SER A 51 -0.79 4.75 -5.15
CA SER A 51 -0.18 5.66 -6.11
C SER A 51 1.27 5.26 -6.44
N ARG A 52 2.06 4.80 -5.47
CA ARG A 52 3.43 4.32 -5.71
C ARG A 52 3.41 3.13 -6.67
N ALA A 53 2.55 2.14 -6.41
CA ALA A 53 2.39 0.96 -7.23
C ALA A 53 1.96 1.28 -8.68
N ALA A 54 1.29 2.41 -8.91
CA ALA A 54 0.95 2.82 -10.27
C ALA A 54 2.19 3.22 -11.11
N PHE A 55 3.28 3.66 -10.48
CA PHE A 55 4.48 4.20 -11.14
C PHE A 55 5.74 3.34 -10.96
N PHE A 56 5.84 2.58 -9.86
CA PHE A 56 7.02 1.83 -9.46
C PHE A 56 6.63 0.41 -9.01
N ASN A 57 7.55 -0.53 -9.19
CA ASN A 57 7.36 -1.94 -8.81
C ASN A 57 7.81 -2.26 -7.37
N ASP A 58 8.21 -1.27 -6.58
CA ASP A 58 8.78 -1.48 -5.24
C ASP A 58 7.72 -1.76 -4.14
N VAL A 59 6.44 -1.68 -4.49
CA VAL A 59 5.33 -2.17 -3.66
C VAL A 59 5.03 -3.65 -3.90
N TYR A 60 5.34 -4.18 -5.09
CA TYR A 60 5.09 -5.58 -5.47
C TYR A 60 5.72 -6.62 -4.53
N PRO A 61 6.94 -6.43 -3.98
CA PRO A 61 7.55 -7.37 -3.03
C PRO A 61 6.71 -7.64 -1.77
N PHE A 62 5.73 -6.79 -1.46
CA PHE A 62 4.85 -6.95 -0.30
C PHE A 62 3.57 -7.74 -0.61
N TRP A 63 3.48 -8.39 -1.76
CA TRP A 63 2.31 -9.18 -2.20
C TRP A 63 1.77 -10.11 -1.13
N ASP A 64 2.64 -10.88 -0.47
CA ASP A 64 2.21 -11.86 0.55
C ASP A 64 1.58 -11.19 1.77
N THR A 65 2.02 -9.97 2.10
CA THR A 65 1.38 -9.15 3.15
C THR A 65 -0.03 -8.74 2.74
N PHE A 66 -0.25 -8.36 1.48
CA PHE A 66 -1.57 -8.01 0.97
C PHE A 66 -2.48 -9.23 0.86
N ARG A 67 -1.94 -10.38 0.43
CA ARG A 67 -2.65 -11.67 0.36
C ARG A 67 -3.14 -12.09 1.74
N LYS A 68 -2.31 -11.99 2.77
CA LYS A 68 -2.71 -12.28 4.16
C LYS A 68 -3.90 -11.44 4.62
N LYS A 69 -4.01 -10.18 4.16
CA LYS A 69 -5.15 -9.30 4.52
C LYS A 69 -6.48 -9.78 3.95
N LEU A 70 -6.50 -10.57 2.87
CA LEU A 70 -7.74 -11.13 2.31
C LEU A 70 -8.48 -12.06 3.29
N GLY A 71 -7.75 -12.72 4.20
CA GLY A 71 -8.31 -13.59 5.24
C GLY A 71 -8.68 -12.88 6.54
N SER A 72 -8.61 -11.54 6.61
CA SER A 72 -8.92 -10.77 7.82
C SER A 72 -10.43 -10.76 8.12
N ASP A 73 -10.81 -10.87 9.39
CA ASP A 73 -12.20 -10.68 9.85
C ASP A 73 -12.70 -9.24 9.60
N ASN A 74 -11.79 -8.26 9.63
CA ASN A 74 -12.10 -6.87 9.30
C ASN A 74 -12.25 -6.70 7.77
N SER A 75 -13.44 -6.32 7.33
CA SER A 75 -13.77 -6.08 5.91
C SER A 75 -12.91 -4.99 5.26
N TYR A 76 -12.55 -3.96 6.00
CA TYR A 76 -11.69 -2.89 5.51
C TYR A 76 -10.28 -3.38 5.17
N GLN A 77 -9.73 -4.28 6.00
CA GLN A 77 -8.43 -4.91 5.73
C GLN A 77 -8.49 -5.79 4.48
N ARG A 78 -9.59 -6.53 4.28
CA ARG A 78 -9.78 -7.31 3.04
C ARG A 78 -9.79 -6.42 1.81
N SER A 79 -10.51 -5.30 1.86
CA SER A 79 -10.52 -4.31 0.75
C SER A 79 -9.15 -3.72 0.47
N ILE A 80 -8.36 -3.37 1.50
CA ILE A 80 -6.98 -2.91 1.34
C ILE A 80 -6.15 -3.96 0.60
N GLY A 81 -6.20 -5.22 1.06
CA GLY A 81 -5.46 -6.32 0.46
C GLY A 81 -5.81 -6.51 -1.02
N LEU A 82 -7.11 -6.56 -1.33
CA LEU A 82 -7.61 -6.72 -2.69
C LEU A 82 -7.16 -5.57 -3.62
N MET A 83 -7.32 -4.33 -3.18
CA MET A 83 -6.99 -3.17 -4.00
C MET A 83 -5.48 -3.04 -4.26
N LEU A 84 -4.64 -3.33 -3.26
CA LEU A 84 -3.19 -3.30 -3.44
C LEU A 84 -2.71 -4.47 -4.31
N ILE A 85 -3.31 -5.66 -4.21
CA ILE A 85 -3.03 -6.77 -5.14
C ILE A 85 -3.38 -6.35 -6.58
N ALA A 86 -4.59 -5.82 -6.79
CA ALA A 86 -5.04 -5.40 -8.11
C ALA A 86 -4.12 -4.34 -8.74
N GLU A 87 -3.68 -3.35 -7.95
CA GLU A 87 -2.76 -2.32 -8.44
C GLU A 87 -1.38 -2.89 -8.81
N ASN A 88 -0.86 -3.81 -8.00
CA ASN A 88 0.45 -4.42 -8.19
C ASN A 88 0.47 -5.55 -9.24
N ALA A 89 -0.69 -6.05 -9.67
CA ALA A 89 -0.77 -7.09 -10.70
C ALA A 89 -0.10 -6.69 -12.03
N ARG A 90 0.00 -5.38 -12.31
CA ARG A 90 0.75 -4.85 -13.47
C ARG A 90 2.25 -5.19 -13.45
N TRP A 91 2.79 -5.48 -12.27
CA TRP A 91 4.20 -5.83 -12.03
C TRP A 91 4.41 -7.32 -11.81
N ASP A 92 3.40 -8.16 -12.10
CA ASP A 92 3.41 -9.58 -11.73
C ASP A 92 4.35 -10.44 -12.59
N THR A 93 5.64 -10.31 -12.35
CA THR A 93 6.69 -11.09 -13.03
C THR A 93 6.83 -12.51 -12.50
N GLU A 94 6.29 -12.80 -11.31
CA GLU A 94 6.36 -14.11 -10.65
C GLU A 94 5.04 -14.89 -10.74
N ASN A 95 4.05 -14.41 -11.50
CA ASN A 95 2.75 -15.07 -11.70
C ASN A 95 1.94 -15.28 -10.39
N ARG A 96 2.14 -14.40 -9.40
CA ARG A 96 1.48 -14.45 -8.08
C ARG A 96 -0.03 -14.21 -8.16
N THR A 97 -0.50 -13.52 -9.20
CA THR A 97 -1.94 -13.33 -9.45
C THR A 97 -2.62 -14.69 -9.61
N LYS A 98 -2.05 -15.59 -10.42
CA LYS A 98 -2.61 -16.93 -10.66
C LYS A 98 -2.72 -17.78 -9.39
N GLU A 99 -1.80 -17.61 -8.44
CA GLU A 99 -1.83 -18.35 -7.18
C GLU A 99 -2.79 -17.76 -6.13
N THR A 100 -3.23 -16.51 -6.37
CA THR A 100 -4.05 -15.74 -5.42
C THR A 100 -5.52 -15.76 -5.79
N VAL A 101 -5.86 -15.78 -7.08
CA VAL A 101 -7.24 -15.76 -7.62
C VAL A 101 -7.70 -17.13 -8.08
#